data_AF-A0A174PPH6-F1
#
_entry.id   AF-A0A174PPH6-F1
#
_cell.length_a   1.000
_cell.length_b   1.000
_cell.length_c   1.000
_cell.angle_alpha   90.00
_cell.angle_beta   90.00
_cell.angle_gamma   90.00
#
_symmetry.space_group_name_H-M   'P 1'
#
loop_
_entity.id
_entity.type
_entity.pdbx_description
1 polymer ?
#
loop_
_entity_poly.entity_id
_entity_poly.type
_entity_poly.pdbx_seq_one_letter_code
_entity_poly.pdbx_strand_id
1 'polypeptide(L)'
;MEDKKRNILFSEEQIQTRIAELGKEITEDYKDKNLYVLSLLRGSFIYAADLVRYIDTKAKIGFMTTSSYGHNETSSGVVKVVNDIPDNIEGYDVLIVDDIVDSGITMDFVINHVKKLGAKSVKTSVLLDKPSRRKVDLTPDYCCFEIEDLFVVGYGLNYGDHYRNVPYVFNWETK
;
A
#
# COMPACT_ATOMS: atom_id res chain seq x y z
N MET A 1 -5.20 -3.40 -24.49
CA MET A 1 -6.32 -3.14 -23.55
C MET A 1 -6.90 -1.73 -23.73
N GLU A 2 -6.21 -0.80 -24.37
CA GLU A 2 -6.63 0.60 -24.56
C GLU A 2 -8.01 0.79 -25.20
N ASP A 3 -8.41 -0.08 -26.13
CA ASP A 3 -9.71 0.02 -26.82
C ASP A 3 -10.89 -0.59 -26.04
N LYS A 4 -10.64 -1.18 -24.86
CA LYS A 4 -11.71 -1.75 -24.03
C LYS A 4 -12.32 -0.67 -23.14
N LYS A 5 -13.64 -0.72 -22.97
CA LYS A 5 -14.36 0.16 -22.05
C LYS A 5 -13.87 -0.08 -20.61
N ARG A 6 -13.66 1.01 -19.88
CA ARG A 6 -13.27 0.98 -18.47
C ARG A 6 -14.51 0.73 -17.62
N ASN A 7 -14.39 -0.20 -16.69
CA ASN A 7 -15.34 -0.41 -15.61
C ASN A 7 -14.72 0.18 -14.33
N ILE A 8 -15.29 1.27 -13.84
CA ILE A 8 -14.81 1.97 -12.65
C ILE A 8 -15.23 1.14 -11.42
N LEU A 9 -14.26 0.68 -10.65
CA LEU A 9 -14.50 -0.10 -9.44
C LEU A 9 -14.69 0.81 -8.23
N PHE A 10 -13.84 1.84 -8.12
CA PHE A 10 -13.90 2.84 -7.06
C PHE A 10 -13.65 4.21 -7.66
N SER A 11 -14.63 5.11 -7.55
CA SER A 11 -14.50 6.50 -7.98
C SER A 11 -13.53 7.27 -7.09
N GLU A 12 -13.04 8.40 -7.59
CA GLU A 12 -12.20 9.33 -6.81
C GLU A 12 -12.88 9.72 -5.50
N GLU A 13 -14.19 10.03 -5.53
CA GLU A 13 -14.97 10.40 -4.34
C GLU A 13 -15.07 9.27 -3.31
N GLN A 14 -15.28 8.02 -3.77
CA GLN A 14 -15.33 6.85 -2.89
C GLN A 14 -13.96 6.63 -2.22
N ILE A 15 -12.88 6.78 -2.98
CA ILE A 15 -11.51 6.64 -2.48
C ILE A 15 -11.23 7.74 -1.44
N GLN A 16 -11.48 9.01 -1.75
CA GLN A 16 -11.23 10.12 -0.81
C GLN A 16 -12.04 9.97 0.48
N THR A 17 -13.32 9.60 0.37
CA THR A 17 -14.18 9.36 1.54
C THR A 17 -13.58 8.28 2.45
N ARG A 18 -13.20 7.14 1.87
CA ARG A 18 -12.65 6.02 2.65
C ARG A 18 -11.29 6.34 3.26
N ILE A 19 -10.43 7.06 2.54
CA ILE A 19 -9.14 7.52 3.06
C ILE A 19 -9.33 8.48 4.23
N ALA A 20 -10.29 9.40 4.14
CA ALA A 20 -10.58 10.34 5.23
C ALA A 20 -11.10 9.64 6.49
N GLU A 21 -11.88 8.56 6.35
CA GLU A 21 -12.29 7.70 7.47
C GLU A 21 -11.08 7.03 8.12
N LEU A 22 -10.24 6.35 7.33
CA LEU A 22 -9.04 5.69 7.85
C LEU A 22 -8.06 6.66 8.48
N GLY A 23 -7.89 7.86 7.93
CA GLY A 23 -7.04 8.90 8.50
C GLY A 23 -7.46 9.27 9.92
N LYS A 24 -8.76 9.32 10.20
CA LYS A 24 -9.29 9.55 11.57
C LYS A 24 -9.03 8.36 12.49
N GLU A 25 -9.26 7.14 12.00
CA GLU A 25 -8.98 5.91 12.75
C GLU A 25 -7.49 5.83 13.14
N ILE A 26 -6.60 6.06 12.17
CA ILE A 26 -5.14 6.08 12.38
C ILE A 26 -4.73 7.22 13.31
N THR A 27 -5.36 8.40 13.21
CA THR A 27 -5.08 9.53 14.11
C THR A 27 -5.32 9.14 15.56
N GLU A 28 -6.45 8.49 15.87
CA GLU A 28 -6.75 8.06 17.24
C GLU A 28 -5.78 6.96 17.70
N ASP A 29 -5.54 5.96 16.84
CA ASP A 29 -4.64 4.84 17.14
C ASP A 29 -3.18 5.27 17.39
N TYR A 30 -2.77 6.38 16.79
CA TYR A 30 -1.40 6.93 16.89
C TYR A 30 -1.32 8.24 17.66
N LYS A 31 -2.37 8.57 18.43
CA LYS A 31 -2.35 9.69 19.36
C LYS A 31 -1.21 9.50 20.37
N ASP A 32 -0.41 10.56 20.53
CA ASP A 32 0.76 10.60 21.41
C ASP A 32 1.86 9.54 21.11
N LYS A 33 1.87 8.98 19.90
CA LYS A 33 2.90 8.04 19.42
C LYS A 33 3.90 8.70 18.47
N ASN A 34 5.06 8.05 18.28
CA ASN A 34 6.07 8.47 17.32
C ASN A 34 5.81 7.79 15.98
N LEU A 35 4.86 8.31 15.21
CA LEU A 35 4.44 7.70 13.95
C LEU A 35 5.50 7.89 12.85
N TYR A 36 5.87 6.78 12.20
CA TYR A 36 6.62 6.79 10.94
C TYR A 36 5.77 6.13 9.84
N VAL A 37 5.33 6.89 8.85
CA VAL A 37 4.59 6.38 7.70
C VAL A 37 5.58 5.98 6.61
N LEU A 38 5.67 4.69 6.31
CA LEU A 38 6.56 4.14 5.29
C LEU A 38 5.79 3.75 4.05
N SER A 39 5.90 4.53 2.97
CA SER A 39 5.28 4.22 1.67
C SER A 39 6.16 3.30 0.82
N LEU A 40 5.56 2.21 0.32
CA LEU A 40 6.22 1.27 -0.59
C LEU A 40 6.10 1.74 -2.04
N LEU A 41 7.21 2.17 -2.62
CA LEU A 41 7.25 2.66 -3.99
C LEU A 41 7.23 1.52 -5.01
N ARG A 42 6.66 1.72 -6.20
CA ARG A 42 6.13 3.01 -6.71
C ARG A 42 4.62 3.17 -6.56
N GLY A 43 3.88 2.08 -6.37
CA GLY A 43 2.42 2.08 -6.49
C GLY A 43 1.72 2.94 -5.45
N SER A 44 2.16 2.86 -4.19
CA SER A 44 1.46 3.46 -3.06
C SER A 44 1.55 4.97 -2.94
N PHE A 45 2.38 5.68 -3.72
CA PHE A 45 2.71 7.08 -3.43
C PHE A 45 1.50 8.03 -3.47
N ILE A 46 0.51 7.78 -4.34
CA ILE A 46 -0.71 8.60 -4.42
C ILE A 46 -1.57 8.34 -3.18
N TYR A 47 -1.85 7.08 -2.88
CA TYR A 47 -2.59 6.69 -1.69
C TYR A 47 -1.93 7.22 -0.41
N ALA A 48 -0.60 7.06 -0.28
CA ALA A 48 0.15 7.56 0.85
C ALA A 48 0.05 9.08 0.98
N ALA A 49 0.20 9.84 -0.12
CA ALA A 49 0.10 11.29 -0.11
C ALA A 49 -1.29 11.78 0.30
N ASP A 50 -2.35 11.06 -0.06
CA ASP A 50 -3.73 11.38 0.33
C ASP A 50 -3.97 11.02 1.79
N LEU A 51 -3.58 9.81 2.21
CA LEU A 51 -3.73 9.33 3.58
C LEU A 51 -3.04 10.22 4.60
N VAL A 52 -1.77 10.57 4.39
CA VAL A 52 -1.01 11.37 5.37
C VAL A 52 -1.58 12.77 5.57
N ARG A 53 -2.35 13.31 4.61
CA ARG A 53 -3.03 14.60 4.76
C ARG A 53 -4.25 14.54 5.68
N TYR A 54 -4.80 13.35 5.92
CA TYR A 54 -5.91 13.10 6.85
C TYR A 54 -5.48 12.61 8.23
N ILE A 55 -4.19 12.31 8.42
CA ILE A 55 -3.63 11.90 9.72
C ILE A 55 -3.25 13.16 10.51
N ASP A 56 -4.01 13.46 11.57
CA ASP A 56 -3.80 14.63 12.44
C ASP A 56 -2.94 14.26 13.67
N THR A 57 -1.73 13.77 13.41
CA THR A 57 -0.70 13.54 14.43
C THR A 57 0.68 13.85 13.86
N LYS A 58 1.67 14.04 14.74
CA LYS A 58 3.06 14.23 14.31
C LYS A 58 3.58 12.94 13.67
N ALA A 59 3.89 13.00 12.39
CA ALA A 59 4.41 11.87 11.64
C ALA A 59 5.69 12.24 10.88
N LYS A 60 6.61 11.28 10.75
CA LYS A 60 7.63 11.29 9.71
C LYS A 60 7.14 10.46 8.53
N ILE A 61 7.46 10.88 7.31
CA ILE A 61 7.10 10.17 6.09
C ILE A 61 8.38 9.71 5.40
N GLY A 62 8.47 8.42 5.13
CA GLY A 62 9.57 7.77 4.44
C GLY A 62 9.10 6.94 3.26
N PHE A 63 10.06 6.53 2.45
CA PHE A 63 9.82 5.70 1.27
C PHE A 63 10.83 4.55 1.22
N MET A 64 10.36 3.39 0.77
CA MET A 64 11.20 2.23 0.49
C MET A 64 10.84 1.69 -0.89
N THR A 65 11.82 1.14 -1.61
CA THR A 65 11.57 0.43 -2.86
C THR A 65 12.08 -0.99 -2.72
N THR A 66 11.23 -1.97 -3.03
CA THR A 66 11.63 -3.37 -3.15
C THR A 66 11.49 -3.84 -4.59
N SER A 67 12.19 -4.91 -4.93
CA SER A 67 12.03 -5.62 -6.20
C SER A 67 11.91 -7.12 -5.94
N SER A 68 10.95 -7.77 -6.58
CA SER A 68 10.83 -9.22 -6.59
C SER A 68 11.90 -9.83 -7.51
N TYR A 69 12.57 -10.90 -7.09
CA TYR A 69 13.40 -11.68 -8.02
C TYR A 69 12.50 -12.52 -8.94
N GLY A 70 12.67 -12.35 -10.26
CA GLY A 70 11.98 -13.13 -11.30
C GLY A 70 11.17 -12.26 -12.26
N HIS A 71 11.49 -12.32 -13.55
CA HIS A 71 10.78 -11.62 -14.63
C HIS A 71 9.41 -12.22 -14.98
N ASN A 72 8.89 -13.17 -14.20
CA ASN A 72 7.64 -13.88 -14.46
C ASN A 72 6.59 -13.55 -13.38
N GLU A 73 5.31 -13.71 -13.73
CA GLU A 73 4.11 -13.39 -12.91
C GLU A 73 4.05 -14.08 -11.52
N THR A 74 5.01 -14.95 -11.22
CA THR A 74 5.21 -15.59 -9.92
C THR A 74 6.48 -15.08 -9.26
N SER A 75 6.32 -14.40 -8.11
CA SER A 75 7.46 -14.02 -7.27
C SER A 75 8.21 -15.28 -6.82
N SER A 76 9.54 -15.26 -6.92
CA SER A 76 10.41 -16.33 -6.40
C SER A 76 10.40 -16.47 -4.87
N GLY A 77 9.57 -15.68 -4.18
CA GLY A 77 9.58 -15.54 -2.72
C GLY A 77 10.71 -14.66 -2.19
N VAL A 78 11.73 -14.34 -3.01
CA VAL A 78 12.87 -13.51 -2.59
C VAL A 78 12.59 -12.05 -2.94
N VAL A 79 12.52 -11.22 -1.91
CA VAL A 79 12.36 -9.76 -2.00
C VAL A 79 13.72 -9.12 -1.80
N LYS A 80 14.11 -8.20 -2.69
CA LYS A 80 15.33 -7.39 -2.56
C LYS A 80 14.96 -5.95 -2.21
N VAL A 81 15.66 -5.38 -1.24
CA VAL A 81 15.64 -3.93 -1.00
C VAL A 81 16.46 -3.23 -2.08
N VAL A 82 15.84 -2.32 -2.82
CA VAL A 82 16.49 -1.49 -3.84
C VAL A 82 16.92 -0.16 -3.23
N ASN A 83 15.98 0.50 -2.56
CA ASN A 83 16.22 1.70 -1.76
C ASN A 83 15.66 1.44 -0.37
N ASP A 84 16.53 1.46 0.62
CA ASP A 84 16.16 1.26 2.02
C ASP A 84 15.76 2.58 2.70
N ILE A 85 15.30 2.48 3.94
CA ILE A 85 14.90 3.59 4.79
C ILE A 85 16.17 4.32 5.26
N PRO A 86 16.38 5.60 4.89
CA PRO A 86 17.58 6.34 5.30
C PRO A 86 17.50 6.87 6.74
N ASP A 87 16.30 6.95 7.31
CA ASP A 87 16.06 7.45 8.66
C ASP A 87 16.33 6.38 9.73
N ASN A 88 16.73 6.81 10.92
CA ASN A 88 16.68 5.95 12.10
C ASN A 88 15.21 5.84 12.59
N ILE A 89 14.65 4.64 12.46
CA ILE A 89 13.28 4.29 12.87
C ILE A 89 13.22 3.50 14.19
N GLU A 90 14.34 3.39 14.90
CA GLU A 90 14.37 2.75 16.23
C GLU A 90 13.41 3.47 17.19
N GLY A 91 12.52 2.69 17.81
CA GLY A 91 11.52 3.22 18.74
C GLY A 91 10.29 3.87 18.10
N TYR A 92 10.21 3.97 16.76
CA TYR A 92 9.03 4.48 16.06
C TYR A 92 7.92 3.44 15.97
N ASP A 93 6.68 3.91 16.02
CA ASP A 93 5.50 3.13 15.67
C ASP A 93 5.31 3.27 14.14
N VAL A 94 5.65 2.23 13.37
CA VAL A 94 5.72 2.27 11.90
C VAL A 94 4.38 1.85 11.29
N LEU A 95 3.86 2.67 10.37
CA LEU A 95 2.74 2.34 9.51
C LEU A 95 3.24 2.12 8.08
N ILE A 96 3.26 0.88 7.61
CA ILE A 96 3.63 0.55 6.24
C ILE A 96 2.41 0.80 5.34
N VAL A 97 2.59 1.57 4.27
CA VAL A 97 1.53 1.95 3.33
C VAL A 97 1.82 1.35 1.96
N ASP A 98 0.87 0.58 1.42
CA ASP A 98 0.97 0.00 0.08
C ASP A 98 -0.30 0.22 -0.76
N ASP A 99 -0.22 0.15 -2.09
CA ASP A 99 -1.40 0.28 -2.96
C ASP A 99 -2.24 -1.00 -3.00
N ILE A 100 -1.60 -2.17 -3.01
CA ILE A 100 -2.33 -3.44 -3.03
C ILE A 100 -1.56 -4.55 -2.32
N VAL A 101 -2.27 -5.37 -1.55
CA VAL A 101 -1.71 -6.63 -1.04
C VAL A 101 -2.40 -7.83 -1.64
N ASP A 102 -1.60 -8.63 -2.33
CA ASP A 102 -2.02 -9.83 -3.05
C ASP A 102 -1.50 -11.08 -2.29
N SER A 103 -0.37 -11.64 -2.71
CA SER A 103 0.25 -12.78 -2.02
C SER A 103 0.68 -12.51 -0.57
N GLY A 104 0.88 -11.23 -0.20
CA GLY A 104 1.37 -10.81 1.12
C GLY A 104 2.88 -10.96 1.33
N ILE A 105 3.61 -11.64 0.44
CA ILE A 105 5.05 -11.95 0.61
C ILE A 105 5.91 -10.70 0.77
N THR A 106 5.71 -9.68 -0.07
CA THR A 106 6.47 -8.42 0.02
C THR A 106 6.16 -7.69 1.32
N MET A 107 4.89 -7.60 1.70
CA MET A 107 4.48 -6.94 2.94
C MET A 107 5.08 -7.64 4.16
N ASP A 108 5.01 -8.98 4.23
CA ASP A 108 5.61 -9.76 5.32
C ASP A 108 7.13 -9.57 5.41
N PHE A 109 7.82 -9.57 4.26
CA PHE A 109 9.25 -9.25 4.22
C PHE A 109 9.54 -7.86 4.80
N VAL A 110 8.78 -6.83 4.39
CA VAL A 110 8.98 -5.45 4.86
C VAL A 110 8.68 -5.34 6.35
N ILE A 111 7.59 -5.95 6.84
CA ILE A 111 7.26 -6.00 8.28
C ILE A 111 8.45 -6.54 9.07
N ASN A 112 9.03 -7.66 8.63
CA ASN A 112 10.17 -8.28 9.30
C ASN A 112 11.44 -7.42 9.18
N HIS A 113 11.64 -6.72 8.07
CA HIS A 113 12.76 -5.79 7.87
C HIS A 113 12.69 -4.61 8.84
N VAL A 114 11.55 -3.91 8.92
CA VAL A 114 11.42 -2.74 9.80
C VAL A 114 11.47 -3.11 11.28
N LYS A 115 10.98 -4.30 11.66
CA LYS A 115 11.16 -4.83 13.03
C LYS A 115 12.64 -5.01 13.38
N LYS A 116 13.45 -5.53 12.44
CA LYS A 116 14.90 -5.69 12.64
C LYS A 116 15.65 -4.36 12.74
N LEU A 117 15.12 -3.29 12.13
CA LEU A 117 15.62 -1.93 12.26
C LEU A 117 15.22 -1.24 13.58
N GLY A 118 14.51 -1.95 14.48
CA GLY A 118 14.17 -1.44 15.81
C GLY A 118 12.82 -0.73 15.91
N ALA A 119 11.92 -0.89 14.94
CA ALA A 119 10.56 -0.37 15.04
C ALA A 119 9.88 -0.90 16.32
N LYS A 120 9.25 0.01 17.08
CA LYS A 120 8.54 -0.29 18.33
C LYS A 120 7.26 -1.07 18.08
N SER A 121 6.52 -0.68 17.05
CA SER A 121 5.35 -1.41 16.55
C SER A 121 5.28 -1.28 15.03
N VAL A 122 4.57 -2.20 14.39
CA VAL A 122 4.38 -2.21 12.95
C VAL A 122 2.92 -2.53 12.66
N LYS A 123 2.26 -1.63 11.92
CA LYS A 123 0.95 -1.87 11.31
C LYS A 123 1.03 -1.62 9.81
N THR A 124 -0.01 -2.01 9.09
CA THR A 124 -0.12 -1.93 7.63
C THR A 124 -1.40 -1.23 7.20
N SER A 125 -1.32 -0.38 6.18
CA SER A 125 -2.45 0.32 5.58
C SER A 125 -2.41 0.12 4.07
N VAL A 126 -3.50 -0.35 3.49
CA VAL A 126 -3.55 -0.71 2.07
C VAL A 126 -4.78 -0.11 1.42
N LEU A 127 -4.63 0.38 0.18
CA LEU A 127 -5.79 0.80 -0.59
C LEU A 127 -6.64 -0.42 -0.98
N LEU A 128 -6.02 -1.45 -1.54
CA LEU A 128 -6.70 -2.66 -1.99
C LEU A 128 -6.15 -3.91 -1.29
N ASP A 129 -7.02 -4.83 -0.89
CA ASP A 129 -6.61 -6.16 -0.42
C ASP A 129 -7.27 -7.26 -1.25
N LYS A 130 -6.51 -8.32 -1.53
CA LYS A 130 -6.96 -9.54 -2.21
C LYS A 130 -6.74 -10.77 -1.30
N PRO A 131 -7.59 -10.98 -0.29
CA PRO A 131 -7.41 -12.08 0.67
C PRO A 131 -7.33 -13.46 -0.01
N SER A 132 -8.08 -13.66 -1.11
CA SER A 132 -8.14 -14.92 -1.86
C SER A 132 -6.80 -15.37 -2.46
N ARG A 133 -5.79 -14.48 -2.53
CA ARG A 133 -4.46 -14.78 -3.09
C ARG A 133 -3.36 -14.93 -2.06
N ARG A 134 -3.67 -14.78 -0.78
CA ARG A 134 -2.67 -14.82 0.30
C ARG A 134 -1.85 -16.10 0.29
N LYS A 135 -0.55 -15.96 0.48
CA LYS A 135 0.44 -17.05 0.64
C LYS A 135 1.13 -17.03 1.99
N VAL A 136 0.85 -16.02 2.81
CA VAL A 136 1.36 -15.82 4.16
C VAL A 136 0.20 -15.44 5.07
N ASP A 137 0.36 -15.70 6.37
CA ASP A 137 -0.61 -15.30 7.40
C ASP A 137 -0.47 -13.80 7.67
N LEU A 138 -1.17 -13.00 6.86
CA LEU A 138 -1.12 -11.54 6.91
C LEU A 138 -2.48 -10.96 6.58
N THR A 139 -3.05 -10.21 7.52
CA THR A 139 -4.23 -9.38 7.30
C THR A 139 -3.84 -7.92 7.51
N PRO A 140 -4.13 -7.01 6.57
CA PRO A 140 -3.80 -5.61 6.75
C PRO A 140 -4.55 -5.01 7.94
N ASP A 141 -3.89 -4.17 8.74
CA ASP A 141 -4.52 -3.54 9.90
C ASP A 141 -5.57 -2.50 9.47
N TYR A 142 -5.30 -1.80 8.36
CA TYR A 142 -6.22 -0.86 7.73
C TYR A 142 -6.34 -1.20 6.24
N CYS A 143 -7.57 -1.35 5.77
CA CYS A 143 -7.87 -1.61 4.37
C CYS A 143 -8.96 -0.63 3.90
N CYS A 144 -8.74 0.02 2.76
CA CYS A 144 -9.80 0.81 2.13
C CYS A 144 -10.85 -0.11 1.51
N PHE A 145 -10.44 -1.02 0.62
CA PHE A 145 -11.34 -1.89 -0.12
C PHE A 145 -10.79 -3.31 -0.31
N GLU A 146 -11.58 -4.31 0.07
CA GLU A 146 -11.34 -5.70 -0.34
C GLU A 146 -11.89 -5.94 -1.75
N ILE A 147 -11.11 -6.63 -2.58
CA ILE A 147 -11.48 -6.98 -3.95
C ILE A 147 -11.20 -8.45 -4.27
N GLU A 148 -11.96 -8.96 -5.23
CA GLU A 148 -11.68 -10.25 -5.87
C GLU A 148 -10.35 -10.22 -6.65
N ASP A 149 -9.93 -11.37 -7.18
CA ASP A 149 -8.74 -11.43 -8.05
C ASP A 149 -9.00 -10.80 -9.43
N LEU A 150 -8.98 -9.47 -9.45
CA LEU A 150 -9.15 -8.65 -10.65
C LEU A 150 -7.84 -7.93 -10.98
N PHE A 151 -7.51 -7.85 -12.27
CA PHE A 151 -6.45 -6.93 -12.69
C PHE A 151 -6.99 -5.49 -12.64
N VAL A 152 -6.38 -4.66 -11.79
CA VAL A 152 -6.83 -3.30 -11.46
C VAL A 152 -5.75 -2.27 -11.73
N VAL A 153 -6.17 -1.07 -12.11
CA VAL A 153 -5.28 0.01 -12.57
C VAL A 153 -5.83 1.36 -12.11
N GLY A 154 -4.97 2.37 -12.04
CA GLY A 154 -5.33 3.72 -11.62
C GLY A 154 -5.00 3.97 -10.15
N TYR A 155 -5.00 5.24 -9.77
CA TYR A 155 -4.71 5.70 -8.42
C TYR A 155 -3.41 5.12 -7.85
N GLY A 156 -2.33 5.22 -8.64
CA GLY A 156 -1.02 4.67 -8.32
C GLY A 156 -0.74 3.32 -8.96
N LEU A 157 -1.75 2.47 -9.19
CA LEU A 157 -1.62 1.16 -9.86
C LEU A 157 -1.38 1.34 -11.37
N ASN A 158 -0.62 0.41 -11.98
CA ASN A 158 -0.17 0.52 -13.36
C ASN A 158 -0.53 -0.68 -14.26
N TYR A 159 -0.57 -0.41 -15.55
CA TYR A 159 -0.46 -1.40 -16.61
C TYR A 159 0.66 -0.96 -17.56
N GLY A 160 1.69 -1.80 -17.72
CA GLY A 160 2.97 -1.35 -18.29
C GLY A 160 3.53 -0.18 -17.46
N ASP A 161 3.93 0.91 -18.11
CA ASP A 161 4.45 2.11 -17.45
C ASP A 161 3.40 3.22 -17.25
N HIS A 162 2.12 2.93 -17.52
CA HIS A 162 1.07 3.95 -17.62
C HIS A 162 -0.01 3.83 -16.53
N TYR A 163 -0.93 4.81 -16.55
CA TYR A 163 -2.19 4.88 -15.79
C TYR A 163 -2.13 5.17 -14.30
N ARG A 164 -0.94 5.25 -13.68
CA ARG A 164 -0.83 5.61 -12.25
C ARG A 164 -1.52 6.93 -11.92
N ASN A 165 -1.58 7.86 -12.88
CA ASN A 165 -2.15 9.19 -12.74
C ASN A 165 -3.69 9.27 -12.91
N VAL A 166 -4.38 8.16 -13.15
CA VAL A 166 -5.85 8.13 -13.20
C VAL A 166 -6.39 8.29 -11.77
N PRO A 167 -7.38 9.17 -11.49
CA PRO A 167 -7.79 9.50 -10.12
C PRO A 167 -8.72 8.46 -9.46
N TYR A 168 -9.03 7.36 -10.16
CA TYR A 168 -9.94 6.30 -9.72
C TYR A 168 -9.34 4.93 -10.04
N VAL A 169 -9.84 3.89 -9.39
CA VAL A 169 -9.47 2.50 -9.65
C VAL A 169 -10.45 1.89 -10.64
N PHE A 170 -9.94 1.26 -11.69
CA PHE A 170 -10.75 0.60 -12.71
C PHE A 170 -10.14 -0.73 -13.16
N ASN A 171 -10.97 -1.56 -13.79
CA ASN A 171 -10.53 -2.63 -14.68
C ASN A 171 -11.15 -2.45 -16.07
N TRP A 172 -10.79 -3.32 -17.01
CA TRP A 172 -11.43 -3.34 -18.32
C TRP A 172 -12.59 -4.32 -18.32
N GLU A 173 -13.70 -3.95 -18.96
CA GLU A 173 -14.84 -4.86 -19.14
C GLU A 173 -14.38 -6.17 -19.81
N THR A 174 -14.73 -7.30 -19.19
CA THR A 174 -14.67 -8.61 -19.82
C THR A 174 -15.77 -8.69 -20.89
N LYS A 175 -15.41 -9.16 -22.09
CA LYS A 175 -16.41 -9.49 -23.11
C LYS A 175 -17.28 -10.65 -22.67
#